data_AF-A0A0K1E0X4-F1
#
_entry.id   AF-A0A0K1E0X4-F1
#
_cell.length_a   1.000
_cell.length_b   1.000
_cell.length_c   1.000
_cell.angle_alpha   90.00
_cell.angle_beta   90.00
_cell.angle_gamma   90.00
#
_symmetry.space_group_name_H-M   'P 1'
#
loop_
_entity.id
_entity.type
_entity.pdbx_description
1 polymer ?
#
loop_
_entity_poly.entity_id
_entity_poly.type
_entity_poly.pdbx_seq_one_letter_code
_entity_poly.pdbx_strand_id
1 'polypeptide(L)'
;MGSGFDLAGALKELEVLRDRLNDDKVAREVVAPALLLIQAEKLGVNETTLKYFGAVISGAISGDGYVSAAMGVVGLTSGEREIALLWGTVFAAHGIKAEVREVRGVFYVVASGGDAARLARLYFLYGPPLLEGDERIINRKLAEAVELGAEGLSVSWEGLRRTEGGLVAADLIISEGDIKIKYNVYVREHDILLQFRSADRSRVELAARLLRLAGVTAEARREGGRDVWYVVATSDKLAAGREEFRKALAEIVKSARSNGWVDAGMAERWLDKLERGRVLKEGWPKYEVGLAKGALMVRFTSTNSGNIEREAQRLKEMGLKEGKHFSVKMPEGGKAGYVLILKEGLAYAARLSVRGKDEQQRRLAAAFVEYIIQRAEKEGKDVYRKAEEIVKEGMSRGSQKLEDFEKKVEVDGETYVVKVIGGEAVEEERGGRKLLRIRITAEVGRVEGEHIVDRVMREYTITFGRYRRENAAVGRAYANANAPGGREADAERLAAVIEALTGVKPKVYRRSDGDIEIVCGRTHLEGFMRYTELADAIEKWLEETRR
;
A
#
# COMPACT_ATOMS: atom_id res chain seq x y z
N MET A 1 1.47 39.03 1.91
CA MET A 1 2.19 40.08 2.67
C MET A 1 3.67 39.74 2.63
N GLY A 2 4.50 40.75 2.35
CA GLY A 2 5.75 40.59 1.61
C GLY A 2 6.92 39.94 2.35
N SER A 3 7.79 39.28 1.59
CA SER A 3 9.18 39.10 1.98
C SER A 3 10.01 40.14 1.22
N GLY A 4 10.08 41.35 1.78
CA GLY A 4 11.09 42.33 1.40
C GLY A 4 12.45 41.79 1.81
N PHE A 5 13.09 41.04 0.92
CA PHE A 5 14.47 40.61 1.12
C PHE A 5 15.39 41.71 0.58
N ASP A 6 16.14 42.35 1.47
CA ASP A 6 17.06 43.43 1.13
C ASP A 6 18.35 42.86 0.52
N LEU A 7 18.29 42.61 -0.79
CA LEU A 7 19.41 42.12 -1.59
C LEU A 7 20.62 43.07 -1.52
N ALA A 8 20.38 44.38 -1.34
CA ALA A 8 21.45 45.38 -1.23
C ALA A 8 22.15 45.30 0.13
N GLY A 9 21.41 45.02 1.22
CA GLY A 9 21.97 44.71 2.53
C GLY A 9 22.87 43.48 2.51
N ALA A 10 22.42 42.39 1.87
CA ALA A 10 23.19 41.15 1.75
C ALA A 10 24.50 41.32 0.96
N LEU A 11 24.50 42.15 -0.10
CA LEU A 11 25.72 42.46 -0.87
C LEU A 11 26.73 43.30 -0.07
N LYS A 12 26.26 44.18 0.81
CA LYS A 12 27.12 45.00 1.67
C LYS A 12 27.78 44.18 2.78
N GLU A 13 27.11 43.13 3.27
CA GLU A 13 27.68 42.18 4.23
C GLU A 13 28.71 41.24 3.59
N LEU A 14 28.56 40.90 2.31
CA LEU A 14 29.57 40.15 1.54
C LEU A 14 30.90 40.91 1.40
N GLU A 15 30.89 42.25 1.36
CA GLU A 15 32.12 43.06 1.35
C GLU A 15 32.92 42.93 2.66
N VAL A 16 32.25 42.66 3.80
CA VAL A 16 32.89 42.49 5.12
C VAL A 16 33.59 41.13 5.22
N LEU A 17 33.05 40.09 4.56
CA LEU A 17 33.64 38.76 4.55
C LEU A 17 34.88 38.64 3.64
N ARG A 18 35.05 39.57 2.69
CA ARG A 18 36.23 39.65 1.80
C ARG A 18 37.55 39.67 2.58
N ASP A 19 37.57 40.35 3.72
CA ASP A 19 38.79 40.56 4.50
C ASP A 19 39.18 39.32 5.36
N ARG A 20 38.36 38.25 5.37
CA ARG A 20 38.54 37.01 6.15
C ARG A 20 38.84 35.76 5.29
N LEU A 21 39.07 35.93 3.98
CA LEU A 21 39.17 34.86 2.97
C LEU A 21 40.43 33.96 3.00
N ASN A 22 41.29 34.10 4.00
CA ASN A 22 42.53 33.31 4.08
C ASN A 22 42.35 31.89 4.64
N ASP A 23 41.14 31.49 5.07
CA ASP A 23 40.80 30.15 5.57
C ASP A 23 39.94 29.34 4.57
N ASP A 24 40.32 28.08 4.31
CA ASP A 24 39.64 27.16 3.36
C ASP A 24 38.17 26.85 3.74
N LYS A 25 37.84 26.98 5.03
CA LYS A 25 36.46 26.88 5.54
C LYS A 25 35.60 28.07 5.11
N VAL A 26 36.14 29.30 5.22
CA VAL A 26 35.46 30.54 4.83
C VAL A 26 35.30 30.61 3.30
N ALA A 27 36.27 30.11 2.54
CA ALA A 27 36.15 29.99 1.08
C ALA A 27 34.96 29.11 0.65
N ARG A 28 34.73 27.98 1.34
CA ARG A 28 33.59 27.09 1.08
C ARG A 28 32.25 27.66 1.55
N GLU A 29 32.23 28.34 2.69
CA GLU A 29 30.99 28.86 3.30
C GLU A 29 30.54 30.21 2.71
N VAL A 30 31.43 30.97 2.07
CA VAL A 30 31.16 32.34 1.60
C VAL A 30 31.38 32.54 0.11
N VAL A 31 32.56 32.16 -0.43
CA VAL A 31 32.89 32.44 -1.84
C VAL A 31 32.00 31.67 -2.79
N ALA A 32 31.80 30.38 -2.53
CA ALA A 32 31.00 29.53 -3.40
C ALA A 32 29.52 29.98 -3.44
N PRO A 33 28.85 30.26 -2.30
CA PRO A 33 27.51 30.85 -2.31
C PRO A 33 27.43 32.22 -3.01
N ALA A 34 28.41 33.10 -2.82
CA ALA A 34 28.44 34.41 -3.46
C ALA A 34 28.56 34.30 -5.00
N LEU A 35 29.40 33.40 -5.50
CA LEU A 35 29.53 33.14 -6.93
C LEU A 35 28.24 32.56 -7.54
N LEU A 36 27.54 31.69 -6.81
CA LEU A 36 26.25 31.15 -7.24
C LEU A 36 25.18 32.23 -7.36
N LEU A 37 25.17 33.23 -6.47
CA LEU A 37 24.26 34.37 -6.57
C LEU A 37 24.53 35.21 -7.81
N ILE A 38 25.80 35.57 -8.03
CA ILE A 38 26.21 36.34 -9.23
C ILE A 38 25.84 35.57 -10.50
N GLN A 39 26.02 34.25 -10.49
CA GLN A 39 25.69 33.39 -11.62
C GLN A 39 24.18 33.35 -11.89
N ALA A 40 23.37 33.15 -10.85
CA ALA A 40 21.91 33.14 -10.98
C ALA A 40 21.36 34.50 -11.45
N GLU A 41 21.91 35.61 -10.96
CA GLU A 41 21.52 36.97 -11.36
C GLU A 41 21.89 37.28 -12.81
N LYS A 42 23.12 36.96 -13.24
CA LYS A 42 23.64 37.34 -14.56
C LYS A 42 23.24 36.38 -15.69
N LEU A 43 23.14 35.08 -15.39
CA LEU A 43 22.96 34.04 -16.40
C LEU A 43 21.59 33.32 -16.30
N GLY A 44 20.82 33.59 -15.24
CA GLY A 44 19.60 32.87 -14.93
C GLY A 44 19.84 31.42 -14.48
N VAL A 45 18.74 30.73 -14.17
CA VAL A 45 18.75 29.31 -13.80
C VAL A 45 18.56 28.48 -15.09
N ASN A 46 19.54 27.64 -15.41
CA ASN A 46 19.54 26.73 -16.57
C ASN A 46 20.35 25.45 -16.23
N GLU A 47 20.39 24.46 -17.13
CA GLU A 47 21.11 23.18 -16.89
C GLU A 47 22.56 23.39 -16.39
N THR A 48 23.29 24.35 -16.97
CA THR A 48 24.67 24.61 -16.60
C THR A 48 24.78 25.23 -15.21
N THR A 49 23.96 26.25 -14.91
CA THR A 49 24.00 26.91 -13.59
C THR A 49 23.46 25.99 -12.48
N LEU A 50 22.45 25.15 -12.78
CA LEU A 50 21.96 24.10 -11.88
C LEU A 50 23.01 23.03 -11.58
N LYS A 51 23.84 22.64 -12.55
CA LYS A 51 24.96 21.73 -12.33
C LYS A 51 25.97 22.30 -11.34
N TYR A 52 26.33 23.58 -11.49
CA TYR A 52 27.26 24.24 -10.57
C TYR A 52 26.65 24.41 -9.17
N PHE A 53 25.40 24.85 -9.10
CA PHE A 53 24.66 24.93 -7.85
C PHE A 53 24.59 23.57 -7.16
N GLY A 54 24.18 22.53 -7.89
CA GLY A 54 24.12 21.15 -7.43
C GLY A 54 25.45 20.64 -6.88
N ALA A 55 26.56 20.89 -7.57
CA ALA A 55 27.89 20.48 -7.10
C ALA A 55 28.29 21.18 -5.78
N VAL A 56 28.06 22.50 -5.70
CA VAL A 56 28.41 23.31 -4.52
C VAL A 56 27.53 22.97 -3.32
N ILE A 57 26.21 22.90 -3.50
CA ILE A 57 25.29 22.52 -2.42
C ILE A 57 25.52 21.09 -1.95
N SER A 58 25.98 20.19 -2.83
CA SER A 58 26.33 18.83 -2.42
C SER A 58 27.50 18.76 -1.48
N GLY A 59 28.49 19.65 -1.63
CA GLY A 59 29.57 19.83 -0.67
C GLY A 59 29.04 20.24 0.70
N ALA A 60 28.17 21.27 0.73
CA ALA A 60 27.59 21.77 1.98
C ALA A 60 26.67 20.74 2.67
N ILE A 61 25.83 20.02 1.91
CA ILE A 61 25.01 18.93 2.45
C ILE A 61 25.87 17.78 2.99
N SER A 62 26.95 17.42 2.29
CA SER A 62 27.81 16.30 2.69
C SER A 62 28.59 16.60 3.96
N GLY A 63 29.07 17.84 4.13
CA GLY A 63 29.70 18.32 5.36
C GLY A 63 28.69 18.49 6.49
N ASP A 64 28.19 19.71 6.67
CA ASP A 64 27.44 20.13 7.85
C ASP A 64 25.90 20.10 7.67
N GLY A 65 25.43 19.67 6.50
CA GLY A 65 24.01 19.51 6.22
C GLY A 65 23.46 18.09 6.47
N TYR A 66 22.16 17.94 6.24
CA TYR A 66 21.44 16.68 6.35
C TYR A 66 20.30 16.59 5.34
N VAL A 67 19.93 15.35 5.01
CA VAL A 67 18.78 15.01 4.17
C VAL A 67 17.90 14.08 5.00
N SER A 68 16.60 14.39 5.10
CA SER A 68 15.63 13.52 5.77
C SER A 68 14.42 13.25 4.90
N ALA A 69 14.32 12.04 4.35
CA ALA A 69 13.14 11.62 3.59
C ALA A 69 11.91 11.51 4.50
N ALA A 70 12.08 10.98 5.72
CA ALA A 70 10.99 10.80 6.68
C ALA A 70 10.36 12.12 7.15
N MET A 71 11.17 13.16 7.31
CA MET A 71 10.69 14.49 7.68
C MET A 71 10.35 15.37 6.47
N GLY A 72 10.73 14.95 5.26
CA GLY A 72 10.55 15.72 4.04
C GLY A 72 11.38 17.00 4.00
N VAL A 73 12.61 16.98 4.54
CA VAL A 73 13.45 18.18 4.67
C VAL A 73 14.89 17.95 4.21
N VAL A 74 15.51 19.03 3.73
CA VAL A 74 16.96 19.14 3.52
C VAL A 74 17.43 20.38 4.26
N GLY A 75 18.47 20.25 5.08
CA GLY A 75 18.95 21.33 5.92
C GLY A 75 20.47 21.52 5.90
N LEU A 76 20.89 22.77 6.06
CA LEU A 76 22.28 23.14 6.37
C LEU A 76 22.36 23.67 7.81
N THR A 77 23.53 23.53 8.43
CA THR A 77 23.82 24.12 9.74
C THR A 77 25.00 25.09 9.63
N SER A 78 24.92 26.21 10.33
CA SER A 78 25.96 27.23 10.38
C SER A 78 26.12 27.78 11.79
N GLY A 79 27.36 28.05 12.19
CA GLY A 79 27.67 28.77 13.43
C GLY A 79 27.53 30.28 13.31
N GLU A 80 27.51 30.83 12.08
CA GLU A 80 27.39 32.26 11.82
C GLU A 80 26.06 32.56 11.11
N ARG A 81 25.39 33.65 11.54
CA ARG A 81 24.08 34.05 11.05
C ARG A 81 24.14 34.49 9.59
N GLU A 82 25.20 35.22 9.26
CA GLU A 82 25.48 35.82 7.97
C GLU A 82 25.61 34.73 6.89
N ILE A 83 26.32 33.64 7.22
CA ILE A 83 26.47 32.48 6.34
C ILE A 83 25.13 31.76 6.14
N ALA A 84 24.31 31.62 7.19
CA ALA A 84 22.99 31.02 7.07
C ALA A 84 22.03 31.86 6.19
N LEU A 85 22.08 33.18 6.32
CA LEU A 85 21.31 34.10 5.47
C LEU A 85 21.79 34.07 4.02
N LEU A 86 23.10 34.00 3.79
CA LEU A 86 23.69 33.86 2.46
C LEU A 86 23.17 32.61 1.74
N TRP A 87 23.18 31.45 2.42
CA TRP A 87 22.61 30.22 1.88
C TRP A 87 21.10 30.30 1.65
N GLY A 88 20.35 30.92 2.56
CA GLY A 88 18.92 31.19 2.35
C GLY A 88 18.67 32.01 1.08
N THR A 89 19.53 33.00 0.81
CA THR A 89 19.48 33.83 -0.40
C THR A 89 19.80 33.03 -1.66
N VAL A 90 20.84 32.17 -1.61
CA VAL A 90 21.23 31.31 -2.73
C VAL A 90 20.09 30.37 -3.11
N PHE A 91 19.43 29.77 -2.12
CA PHE A 91 18.27 28.91 -2.35
C PHE A 91 17.14 29.68 -3.01
N ALA A 92 16.80 30.88 -2.50
CA ALA A 92 15.78 31.71 -3.11
C ALA A 92 16.10 32.08 -4.56
N ALA A 93 17.36 32.42 -4.87
CA ALA A 93 17.81 32.74 -6.23
C ALA A 93 17.70 31.55 -7.20
N HIS A 94 17.79 30.31 -6.69
CA HIS A 94 17.58 29.08 -7.46
C HIS A 94 16.12 28.58 -7.42
N GLY A 95 15.20 29.39 -6.89
CA GLY A 95 13.79 29.08 -6.80
C GLY A 95 13.48 27.97 -5.79
N ILE A 96 14.22 27.93 -4.69
CA ILE A 96 14.06 26.98 -3.59
C ILE A 96 13.70 27.78 -2.34
N LYS A 97 12.54 27.49 -1.75
CA LYS A 97 12.15 28.12 -0.48
C LYS A 97 12.78 27.39 0.70
N ALA A 98 13.43 28.14 1.58
CA ALA A 98 13.98 27.63 2.82
C ALA A 98 13.78 28.62 3.97
N GLU A 99 13.58 28.07 5.16
CA GLU A 99 13.49 28.81 6.41
C GLU A 99 14.88 28.92 7.04
N VAL A 100 15.28 30.14 7.42
CA VAL A 100 16.47 30.36 8.25
C VAL A 100 16.02 30.58 9.69
N ARG A 101 16.45 29.71 10.61
CA ARG A 101 16.06 29.79 12.03
C ARG A 101 17.22 29.51 12.97
N GLU A 102 17.18 30.11 14.16
CA GLU A 102 18.17 29.88 15.22
C GLU A 102 17.61 28.89 16.24
N VAL A 103 18.38 27.87 16.58
CA VAL A 103 18.07 26.94 17.67
C VAL A 103 19.30 26.74 18.53
N ARG A 104 19.23 27.20 19.79
CA ARG A 104 20.31 27.08 20.79
C ARG A 104 21.66 27.65 20.30
N GLY A 105 21.64 28.80 19.62
CA GLY A 105 22.85 29.46 19.12
C GLY A 105 23.43 28.86 17.84
N VAL A 106 22.74 27.92 17.18
CA VAL A 106 23.10 27.38 15.86
C VAL A 106 22.04 27.79 14.85
N PHE A 107 22.49 28.27 13.69
CA PHE A 107 21.61 28.70 12.60
C PHE A 107 21.36 27.54 11.63
N TYR A 108 20.10 27.32 11.29
CA TYR A 108 19.64 26.28 10.38
C TYR A 108 19.03 26.91 9.14
N VAL A 109 19.37 26.40 7.96
CA VAL A 109 18.71 26.74 6.68
C VAL A 109 17.99 25.50 6.20
N VAL A 110 16.66 25.47 6.26
CA VAL A 110 15.86 24.25 6.06
C VAL A 110 14.86 24.44 4.93
N ALA A 111 15.00 23.64 3.88
CA ALA A 111 13.96 23.46 2.86
C ALA A 111 13.04 22.30 3.24
N SER A 112 11.77 22.40 2.87
CA SER A 112 10.73 21.40 3.20
C SER A 112 9.88 21.06 1.97
N GLY A 113 9.29 19.87 1.94
CA GLY A 113 8.36 19.46 0.88
C GLY A 113 8.99 19.45 -0.52
N GLY A 114 8.31 20.01 -1.51
CA GLY A 114 8.79 20.00 -2.91
C GLY A 114 10.14 20.69 -3.12
N ASP A 115 10.44 21.73 -2.34
CA ASP A 115 11.74 22.42 -2.34
C ASP A 115 12.85 21.53 -1.77
N ALA A 116 12.55 20.77 -0.72
CA ALA A 116 13.46 19.76 -0.17
C ALA A 116 13.69 18.61 -1.16
N ALA A 117 12.63 18.13 -1.82
CA ALA A 117 12.74 17.12 -2.87
C ALA A 117 13.64 17.59 -4.02
N ARG A 118 13.52 18.86 -4.43
CA ARG A 118 14.37 19.45 -5.45
C ARG A 118 15.84 19.52 -5.01
N LEU A 119 16.12 19.96 -3.79
CA LEU A 119 17.49 19.95 -3.24
C LEU A 119 18.06 18.54 -3.13
N ALA A 120 17.28 17.57 -2.65
CA ALA A 120 17.68 16.18 -2.55
C ALA A 120 18.01 15.59 -3.94
N ARG A 121 17.26 15.94 -4.98
CA ARG A 121 17.60 15.56 -6.36
C ARG A 121 18.92 16.14 -6.81
N LEU A 122 19.11 17.46 -6.70
CA LEU A 122 20.35 18.10 -7.12
C LEU A 122 21.55 17.52 -6.37
N TYR A 123 21.38 17.24 -5.08
CA TYR A 123 22.35 16.52 -4.28
C TYR A 123 22.67 15.13 -4.85
N PHE A 124 21.64 14.35 -5.18
CA PHE A 124 21.84 13.02 -5.75
C PHE A 124 22.42 13.05 -7.16
N LEU A 125 22.05 14.03 -8.01
CA LEU A 125 22.51 14.12 -9.40
C LEU A 125 23.95 14.60 -9.51
N TYR A 126 24.34 15.57 -8.69
CA TYR A 126 25.63 16.27 -8.81
C TYR A 126 26.55 16.12 -7.59
N GLY A 127 26.11 15.38 -6.58
CA GLY A 127 26.91 15.07 -5.41
C GLY A 127 27.97 13.99 -5.66
N PRO A 128 28.57 13.45 -4.57
CA PRO A 128 29.73 12.57 -4.65
C PRO A 128 29.54 11.38 -5.60
N PRO A 129 30.64 10.80 -6.13
CA PRO A 129 30.56 9.65 -7.03
C PRO A 129 29.81 8.49 -6.38
N LEU A 130 29.00 7.79 -7.15
CA LEU A 130 28.35 6.57 -6.70
C LEU A 130 29.44 5.50 -6.55
N LEU A 131 29.67 5.03 -5.33
CA LEU A 131 30.63 3.96 -5.03
C LEU A 131 30.01 2.61 -5.39
N GLU A 132 30.83 1.64 -5.84
CA GLU A 132 30.36 0.28 -6.11
C GLU A 132 29.87 -0.39 -4.82
N GLY A 133 28.58 -0.75 -4.75
CA GLY A 133 27.94 -1.39 -3.59
C GLY A 133 26.55 -0.86 -3.28
N ASP A 134 26.00 -1.21 -2.12
CA ASP A 134 24.71 -0.69 -1.65
C ASP A 134 24.89 0.71 -1.05
N GLU A 135 24.33 1.73 -1.70
CA GLU A 135 24.39 3.12 -1.25
C GLU A 135 23.85 3.32 0.17
N ARG A 136 22.91 2.47 0.63
CA ARG A 136 22.39 2.50 2.02
C ARG A 136 23.44 2.13 3.06
N ILE A 137 24.43 1.33 2.66
CA ILE A 137 25.54 0.90 3.51
C ILE A 137 26.69 1.91 3.45
N ILE A 138 26.84 2.61 2.32
CA ILE A 138 27.99 3.45 2.03
C ILE A 138 27.74 4.93 2.34
N ASN A 139 26.53 5.45 2.10
CA ASN A 139 26.18 6.84 2.36
C ASN A 139 24.68 7.04 2.61
N ARG A 140 24.31 7.13 3.90
CA ARG A 140 22.92 7.35 4.34
C ARG A 140 22.29 8.62 3.73
N LYS A 141 23.03 9.72 3.59
CA LYS A 141 22.49 10.97 3.02
C LYS A 141 22.07 10.78 1.55
N LEU A 142 22.87 10.05 0.77
CA LEU A 142 22.52 9.72 -0.62
C LEU A 142 21.28 8.82 -0.72
N ALA A 143 21.19 7.80 0.14
CA ALA A 143 20.01 6.93 0.18
C ALA A 143 18.73 7.71 0.52
N GLU A 144 18.78 8.58 1.54
CA GLU A 144 17.64 9.45 1.89
C GLU A 144 17.33 10.45 0.77
N ALA A 145 18.33 10.88 0.00
CA ALA A 145 18.13 11.76 -1.15
C ALA A 145 17.48 11.08 -2.36
N VAL A 146 17.73 9.79 -2.59
CA VAL A 146 17.01 9.01 -3.62
C VAL A 146 15.53 8.87 -3.26
N GLU A 147 15.23 8.66 -1.98
CA GLU A 147 13.85 8.53 -1.50
C GLU A 147 13.11 9.87 -1.58
N LEU A 148 13.67 10.94 -1.01
CA LEU A 148 13.07 12.27 -1.01
C LEU A 148 13.06 12.92 -2.40
N GLY A 149 14.12 12.74 -3.17
CA GLY A 149 14.29 13.35 -4.48
C GLY A 149 13.42 12.74 -5.58
N ALA A 150 12.71 11.65 -5.33
CA ALA A 150 11.87 11.07 -6.38
C ALA A 150 10.60 11.88 -6.70
N GLU A 151 10.13 12.72 -5.77
CA GLU A 151 8.86 13.44 -5.92
C GLU A 151 8.93 14.57 -6.96
N GLY A 152 8.07 14.56 -7.98
CA GLY A 152 8.01 15.64 -8.99
C GLY A 152 9.03 15.50 -10.12
N LEU A 153 9.57 14.29 -10.34
CA LEU A 153 10.30 13.94 -11.55
C LEU A 153 9.32 13.83 -12.73
N SER A 154 9.54 14.55 -13.83
CA SER A 154 8.65 14.46 -14.98
C SER A 154 9.09 13.35 -15.93
N VAL A 155 8.18 12.43 -16.24
CA VAL A 155 8.40 11.36 -17.22
C VAL A 155 7.36 11.45 -18.34
N SER A 156 7.83 11.51 -19.58
CA SER A 156 7.01 11.57 -20.79
C SER A 156 7.63 10.73 -21.91
N TRP A 157 6.95 10.59 -23.04
CA TRP A 157 7.48 9.91 -24.21
C TRP A 157 7.01 10.56 -25.51
N GLU A 158 7.78 10.40 -26.58
CA GLU A 158 7.46 10.90 -27.92
C GLU A 158 8.09 10.02 -29.02
N GLY A 159 7.76 10.31 -30.29
CA GLY A 159 8.52 9.76 -31.43
C GLY A 159 8.38 8.24 -31.63
N LEU A 160 7.19 7.68 -31.41
CA LEU A 160 6.89 6.28 -31.70
C LEU A 160 7.07 6.01 -33.21
N ARG A 161 7.93 5.04 -33.54
CA ARG A 161 8.38 4.74 -34.90
C ARG A 161 8.68 3.26 -35.09
N ARG A 162 8.67 2.78 -36.34
CA ARG A 162 9.28 1.49 -36.71
C ARG A 162 10.65 1.74 -37.31
N THR A 163 11.66 0.98 -36.90
CA THR A 163 12.98 1.00 -37.53
C THR A 163 12.94 0.24 -38.85
N GLU A 164 13.98 0.38 -39.68
CA GLU A 164 14.10 -0.33 -40.97
C GLU A 164 14.00 -1.85 -40.83
N GLY A 165 14.37 -2.41 -39.67
CA GLY A 165 14.20 -3.83 -39.33
C GLY A 165 12.83 -4.21 -38.76
N GLY A 166 11.85 -3.30 -38.79
CA GLY A 166 10.49 -3.52 -38.28
C GLY A 166 10.33 -3.45 -36.77
N LEU A 167 11.40 -3.16 -36.01
CA LEU A 167 11.37 -3.02 -34.55
C LEU A 167 10.65 -1.74 -34.15
N VAL A 168 9.81 -1.82 -33.11
CA VAL A 168 9.14 -0.66 -32.55
C VAL A 168 10.11 0.09 -31.64
N ALA A 169 10.22 1.40 -31.86
CA ALA A 169 11.03 2.28 -31.04
C ALA A 169 10.25 3.53 -30.63
N ALA A 170 10.58 4.11 -29.48
CA ALA A 170 10.09 5.39 -29.01
C ALA A 170 11.16 6.09 -28.18
N ASP A 171 10.99 7.38 -27.96
CA ASP A 171 11.88 8.15 -27.11
C ASP A 171 11.20 8.41 -25.76
N LEU A 172 11.75 7.87 -24.69
CA LEU A 172 11.33 8.17 -23.32
C LEU A 172 12.12 9.36 -22.80
N ILE A 173 11.46 10.32 -22.18
CA ILE A 173 12.03 11.56 -21.69
C ILE A 173 11.87 11.58 -20.18
N ILE A 174 12.98 11.72 -19.46
CA ILE A 174 12.99 12.02 -18.03
C ILE A 174 13.57 13.42 -17.86
N SER A 175 12.85 14.28 -17.14
CA SER A 175 13.25 15.66 -16.91
C SER A 175 13.09 16.10 -15.45
N GLU A 176 14.01 16.98 -15.05
CA GLU A 176 14.00 17.69 -13.78
C GLU A 176 14.36 19.16 -14.01
N GLY A 177 13.41 20.07 -13.81
CA GLY A 177 13.61 21.48 -14.18
C GLY A 177 14.04 21.61 -15.64
N ASP A 178 15.20 22.23 -15.88
CA ASP A 178 15.80 22.39 -17.21
C ASP A 178 16.65 21.20 -17.68
N ILE A 179 16.86 20.17 -16.83
CA ILE A 179 17.56 18.95 -17.21
C ILE A 179 16.60 18.04 -17.97
N LYS A 180 16.96 17.65 -19.19
CA LYS A 180 16.17 16.74 -20.03
C LYS A 180 17.05 15.68 -20.68
N ILE A 181 16.80 14.40 -20.36
CA ILE A 181 17.47 13.27 -21.00
C ILE A 181 16.45 12.44 -21.79
N LYS A 182 16.79 12.19 -23.06
CA LYS A 182 16.01 11.37 -23.99
C LYS A 182 16.65 9.98 -24.13
N TYR A 183 15.93 8.94 -23.75
CA TYR A 183 16.33 7.53 -23.82
C TYR A 183 15.61 6.85 -24.98
N ASN A 184 16.33 6.03 -25.74
CA ASN A 184 15.69 5.19 -26.76
C ASN A 184 15.06 3.97 -26.08
N VAL A 185 13.79 3.73 -26.33
CA VAL A 185 13.06 2.54 -25.90
C VAL A 185 12.78 1.69 -27.13
N TYR A 186 13.17 0.42 -27.07
CA TYR A 186 12.87 -0.58 -28.09
C TYR A 186 11.94 -1.62 -27.51
N VAL A 187 10.79 -1.85 -28.14
CA VAL A 187 9.89 -2.95 -27.82
C VAL A 187 10.25 -4.12 -28.71
N ARG A 188 10.94 -5.11 -28.13
CA ARG A 188 11.40 -6.31 -28.83
C ARG A 188 10.51 -7.50 -28.47
N GLU A 189 10.70 -8.60 -29.21
CA GLU A 189 9.88 -9.81 -29.07
C GLU A 189 9.90 -10.40 -27.66
N HIS A 190 11.06 -10.35 -26.99
CA HIS A 190 11.25 -10.99 -25.67
C HIS A 190 11.49 -9.99 -24.54
N ASP A 191 11.70 -8.71 -24.83
CA ASP A 191 11.87 -7.66 -23.83
C ASP A 191 11.71 -6.23 -24.39
N ILE A 192 11.41 -5.31 -23.50
CA ILE A 192 11.61 -3.88 -23.63
C ILE A 192 13.03 -3.53 -23.20
N LEU A 193 13.78 -2.87 -24.09
CA LEU A 193 15.13 -2.36 -23.88
C LEU A 193 15.11 -0.83 -23.85
N LEU A 194 15.61 -0.25 -22.78
CA LEU A 194 15.90 1.18 -22.68
C LEU A 194 17.40 1.40 -22.79
N GLN A 195 17.80 2.37 -23.62
CA GLN A 195 19.19 2.68 -23.90
C GLN A 195 19.47 4.17 -24.05
N PHE A 196 20.58 4.61 -23.46
CA PHE A 196 21.20 5.91 -23.72
C PHE A 196 22.69 5.73 -24.04
N ARG A 197 23.21 6.46 -25.04
CA ARG A 197 24.62 6.39 -25.48
C ARG A 197 25.15 7.79 -25.75
N SER A 198 26.39 8.06 -25.33
CA SER A 198 27.09 9.32 -25.59
C SER A 198 28.61 9.14 -25.48
N ALA A 199 29.38 9.99 -26.17
CA ALA A 199 30.82 10.12 -25.93
C ALA A 199 31.13 10.84 -24.61
N ASP A 200 30.19 11.66 -24.12
CA ASP A 200 30.29 12.37 -22.85
C ASP A 200 29.92 11.44 -21.68
N ARG A 201 30.95 10.99 -20.95
CA ARG A 201 30.81 10.17 -19.73
C ARG A 201 29.90 10.81 -18.70
N SER A 202 30.06 12.11 -18.43
CA SER A 202 29.29 12.81 -17.40
C SER A 202 27.81 12.83 -17.74
N ARG A 203 27.46 12.97 -19.03
CA ARG A 203 26.07 12.90 -19.48
C ARG A 203 25.45 11.51 -19.32
N VAL A 204 26.24 10.45 -19.52
CA VAL A 204 25.80 9.06 -19.31
C VAL A 204 25.63 8.72 -17.83
N GLU A 205 26.52 9.21 -16.96
CA GLU A 205 26.38 9.07 -15.51
C GLU A 205 25.15 9.82 -14.99
N LEU A 206 24.87 11.02 -15.50
CA LEU A 206 23.65 11.76 -15.20
C LEU A 206 22.39 10.98 -15.62
N ALA A 207 22.41 10.39 -16.83
CA ALA A 207 21.33 9.55 -17.32
C ALA A 207 21.10 8.31 -16.41
N ALA A 208 22.17 7.68 -15.92
CA ALA A 208 22.05 6.59 -14.96
C ALA A 208 21.41 7.04 -13.64
N ARG A 209 21.82 8.20 -13.10
CA ARG A 209 21.28 8.77 -11.86
C ARG A 209 19.79 9.11 -11.98
N LEU A 210 19.36 9.71 -13.10
CA LEU A 210 17.94 9.98 -13.35
C LEU A 210 17.10 8.71 -13.40
N LEU A 211 17.60 7.63 -14.02
CA LEU A 211 16.94 6.33 -13.99
C LEU A 211 16.82 5.78 -12.56
N ARG A 212 17.85 5.95 -11.72
CA ARG A 212 17.79 5.55 -10.29
C ARG A 212 16.73 6.31 -9.51
N LEU A 213 16.59 7.62 -9.72
CA LEU A 213 15.51 8.43 -9.12
C LEU A 213 14.13 7.92 -9.57
N ALA A 214 14.01 7.52 -10.84
CA ALA A 214 12.83 6.87 -11.39
C ALA A 214 12.64 5.40 -10.91
N GLY A 215 13.46 4.90 -9.99
CA GLY A 215 13.36 3.55 -9.42
C GLY A 215 13.99 2.44 -10.27
N VAL A 216 14.77 2.78 -11.29
CA VAL A 216 15.41 1.82 -12.22
C VAL A 216 16.90 1.71 -11.91
N THR A 217 17.35 0.52 -11.51
CA THR A 217 18.77 0.26 -11.27
C THR A 217 19.56 0.26 -12.57
N ALA A 218 20.31 1.35 -12.79
CA ALA A 218 21.10 1.60 -13.98
C ALA A 218 22.55 2.02 -13.63
N GLU A 219 23.48 1.67 -14.51
CA GLU A 219 24.91 1.96 -14.38
C GLU A 219 25.46 2.44 -15.72
N ALA A 220 26.33 3.45 -15.67
CA ALA A 220 27.10 3.88 -16.83
C ALA A 220 28.22 2.86 -17.10
N ARG A 221 28.34 2.43 -18.35
CA ARG A 221 29.35 1.46 -18.81
C ARG A 221 30.07 2.00 -20.03
N ARG A 222 31.35 1.66 -20.18
CA ARG A 222 32.12 1.97 -21.38
C ARG A 222 31.99 0.84 -22.40
N GLU A 223 31.79 1.18 -23.67
CA GLU A 223 31.81 0.22 -24.77
C GLU A 223 33.26 -0.21 -25.06
N GLY A 224 33.52 -1.52 -25.05
CA GLY A 224 34.87 -2.06 -25.22
C GLY A 224 35.50 -1.61 -26.54
N GLY A 225 36.69 -1.00 -26.47
CA GLY A 225 37.46 -0.56 -27.64
C GLY A 225 37.01 0.76 -28.29
N ARG A 226 36.07 1.50 -27.67
CA ARG A 226 35.59 2.81 -28.17
C ARG A 226 35.48 3.83 -27.04
N ASP A 227 35.55 5.11 -27.39
CA ASP A 227 35.31 6.24 -26.47
C ASP A 227 33.80 6.56 -26.38
N VAL A 228 32.98 5.52 -26.22
CA VAL A 228 31.52 5.62 -26.12
C VAL A 228 31.07 5.02 -24.79
N TRP A 229 30.25 5.78 -24.07
CA TRP A 229 29.63 5.39 -22.81
C TRP A 229 28.15 5.12 -23.04
N TYR A 230 27.58 4.19 -22.26
CA TYR A 230 26.18 3.83 -22.38
C TYR A 230 25.54 3.43 -21.05
N VAL A 231 24.22 3.57 -21.00
CA VAL A 231 23.35 3.03 -19.96
C VAL A 231 22.30 2.15 -20.62
N VAL A 232 22.08 0.97 -20.06
CA VAL A 232 21.07 0.01 -20.53
C VAL A 232 20.25 -0.51 -19.36
N ALA A 233 18.93 -0.56 -19.56
CA ALA A 233 17.99 -1.22 -18.66
C ALA A 233 17.02 -2.12 -19.46
N THR A 234 16.86 -3.36 -19.01
CA THR A 234 15.96 -4.35 -19.62
C THR A 234 14.64 -4.43 -18.83
N SER A 235 13.65 -5.13 -19.37
CA SER A 235 12.27 -5.13 -18.84
C SER A 235 12.13 -5.42 -17.35
N ASP A 236 12.96 -6.30 -16.79
CA ASP A 236 12.93 -6.58 -15.36
C ASP A 236 13.33 -5.37 -14.52
N LYS A 237 14.38 -4.66 -14.94
CA LYS A 237 14.82 -3.42 -14.29
C LYS A 237 13.82 -2.29 -14.51
N LEU A 238 13.26 -2.20 -15.71
CA LEU A 238 12.25 -1.18 -16.06
C LEU A 238 10.96 -1.36 -15.26
N ALA A 239 10.52 -2.60 -15.07
CA ALA A 239 9.35 -2.91 -14.24
C ALA A 239 9.57 -2.59 -12.76
N ALA A 240 10.81 -2.42 -12.28
CA ALA A 240 11.07 -1.96 -10.92
C ALA A 240 10.88 -0.44 -10.75
N GLY A 241 10.73 0.30 -11.85
CA GLY A 241 10.56 1.75 -11.83
C GLY A 241 9.30 2.21 -11.09
N ARG A 242 9.31 3.48 -10.70
CA ARG A 242 8.18 4.17 -10.07
C ARG A 242 6.99 4.25 -11.03
N GLU A 243 5.81 4.48 -10.48
CA GLU A 243 4.54 4.39 -11.23
C GLU A 243 4.51 5.28 -12.47
N GLU A 244 4.93 6.54 -12.37
CA GLU A 244 4.95 7.47 -13.51
C GLU A 244 5.85 6.98 -14.66
N PHE A 245 7.02 6.43 -14.32
CA PHE A 245 7.93 5.83 -15.27
C PHE A 245 7.32 4.60 -15.96
N ARG A 246 6.69 3.71 -15.19
CA ARG A 246 6.02 2.52 -15.72
C ARG A 246 4.82 2.88 -16.59
N LYS A 247 4.04 3.89 -16.20
CA LYS A 247 2.92 4.40 -16.99
C LYS A 247 3.39 4.91 -18.34
N ALA A 248 4.46 5.71 -18.38
CA ALA A 248 5.01 6.19 -19.66
C ALA A 248 5.45 5.03 -20.57
N LEU A 249 6.11 4.00 -20.03
CA LEU A 249 6.45 2.80 -20.80
C LEU A 249 5.22 2.00 -21.25
N ALA A 250 4.20 1.89 -20.39
CA ALA A 250 2.96 1.21 -20.72
C ALA A 250 2.22 1.92 -21.85
N GLU A 251 2.18 3.25 -21.86
CA GLU A 251 1.58 4.04 -22.93
C GLU A 251 2.31 3.86 -24.28
N ILE A 252 3.64 3.71 -24.28
CA ILE A 252 4.39 3.33 -25.48
C ILE A 252 3.91 1.97 -26.01
N VAL A 253 3.79 0.96 -25.12
CA VAL A 253 3.35 -0.39 -25.50
C VAL A 253 1.91 -0.40 -25.98
N LYS A 254 1.00 0.33 -25.32
CA LYS A 254 -0.40 0.49 -25.75
C LYS A 254 -0.47 1.11 -27.13
N SER A 255 0.27 2.19 -27.37
CA SER A 255 0.30 2.88 -28.65
C SER A 255 0.84 1.98 -29.77
N ALA A 256 1.91 1.22 -29.48
CA ALA A 256 2.46 0.24 -30.41
C ALA A 256 1.48 -0.88 -30.76
N ARG A 257 0.73 -1.38 -29.75
CA ARG A 257 -0.34 -2.37 -29.95
C ARG A 257 -1.48 -1.80 -30.79
N SER A 258 -1.94 -0.59 -30.48
CA SER A 258 -3.04 0.07 -31.22
C SER A 258 -2.71 0.29 -32.69
N ASN A 259 -1.43 0.49 -33.03
CA ASN A 259 -0.96 0.59 -34.41
C ASN A 259 -0.77 -0.78 -35.10
N GLY A 260 -1.01 -1.90 -34.41
CA GLY A 260 -0.79 -3.25 -34.93
C GLY A 260 0.69 -3.61 -35.10
N TRP A 261 1.60 -2.91 -34.42
CA TRP A 261 3.04 -3.12 -34.58
C TRP A 261 3.62 -4.14 -33.60
N VAL A 262 2.85 -4.52 -32.58
CA VAL A 262 3.20 -5.52 -31.56
C VAL A 262 2.05 -6.51 -31.44
N ASP A 263 2.38 -7.79 -31.28
CA ASP A 263 1.40 -8.85 -31.02
C ASP A 263 0.56 -8.56 -29.77
N ALA A 264 -0.74 -8.85 -29.83
CA ALA A 264 -1.67 -8.53 -28.75
C ALA A 264 -1.33 -9.28 -27.45
N GLY A 265 -0.99 -10.57 -27.54
CA GLY A 265 -0.64 -11.38 -26.37
C GLY A 265 0.70 -10.95 -25.76
N MET A 266 1.66 -10.55 -26.59
CA MET A 266 2.92 -9.96 -26.14
C MET A 266 2.70 -8.62 -25.44
N ALA A 267 1.93 -7.72 -26.05
CA ALA A 267 1.63 -6.42 -25.47
C ALA A 267 0.91 -6.56 -24.13
N GLU A 268 -0.07 -7.46 -24.02
CA GLU A 268 -0.76 -7.75 -22.75
C GLU A 268 0.20 -8.22 -21.67
N ARG A 269 1.13 -9.14 -21.97
CA ARG A 269 2.15 -9.58 -20.99
C ARG A 269 3.03 -8.43 -20.51
N TRP A 270 3.41 -7.51 -21.39
CA TRP A 270 4.21 -6.35 -21.02
C TRP A 270 3.44 -5.31 -20.22
N LEU A 271 2.21 -5.00 -20.63
CA LEU A 271 1.33 -4.09 -19.90
C LEU A 271 1.05 -4.64 -18.51
N ASP A 272 0.77 -5.93 -18.39
CA ASP A 272 0.58 -6.60 -17.12
C ASP A 272 1.82 -6.46 -16.21
N LYS A 273 3.02 -6.71 -16.76
CA LYS A 273 4.29 -6.54 -16.03
C LYS A 273 4.57 -5.09 -15.62
N LEU A 274 4.24 -4.12 -16.47
CA LEU A 274 4.46 -2.70 -16.23
C LEU A 274 3.40 -2.10 -15.30
N GLU A 275 2.14 -2.55 -15.34
CA GLU A 275 1.08 -2.15 -14.40
C GLU A 275 1.33 -2.74 -13.02
N ARG A 276 1.77 -4.01 -12.95
CA ARG A 276 2.09 -4.71 -11.69
C ARG A 276 3.38 -4.24 -11.02
N GLY A 277 4.40 -3.89 -11.81
CA GLY A 277 5.75 -3.60 -11.33
C GLY A 277 6.52 -4.85 -10.82
N ARG A 278 7.85 -4.75 -10.69
CA ARG A 278 8.71 -5.75 -10.00
C ARG A 278 8.61 -5.60 -8.48
N VAL A 279 8.30 -4.39 -8.01
CA VAL A 279 8.05 -4.06 -6.62
C VAL A 279 6.54 -3.94 -6.42
N LEU A 280 5.98 -5.05 -5.95
CA LEU A 280 4.82 -5.16 -5.05
C LEU A 280 4.47 -3.79 -4.43
N LYS A 281 3.27 -3.24 -4.67
CA LYS A 281 2.74 -1.93 -4.17
C LYS A 281 3.69 -1.22 -3.19
N GLU A 282 4.32 -0.14 -3.66
CA GLU A 282 5.29 0.69 -2.95
C GLU A 282 4.96 0.79 -1.44
N GLY A 283 5.86 0.25 -0.60
CA GLY A 283 5.72 0.24 0.86
C GLY A 283 5.39 -1.10 1.52
N TRP A 284 4.80 -2.09 0.83
CA TRP A 284 4.38 -3.37 1.45
C TRP A 284 5.46 -4.46 1.39
N PRO A 285 5.74 -5.21 2.48
CA PRO A 285 6.69 -6.30 2.43
C PRO A 285 6.15 -7.48 1.63
N LYS A 286 7.05 -8.37 1.20
CA LYS A 286 6.67 -9.62 0.55
C LYS A 286 6.04 -10.57 1.56
N TYR A 287 4.72 -10.75 1.47
CA TYR A 287 4.02 -11.81 2.20
C TYR A 287 4.15 -13.14 1.46
N GLU A 288 4.47 -14.20 2.20
CA GLU A 288 4.26 -15.58 1.80
C GLU A 288 2.78 -15.89 1.90
N VAL A 289 2.18 -16.30 0.79
CA VAL A 289 0.76 -16.63 0.70
C VAL A 289 0.67 -18.02 0.09
N GLY A 290 0.05 -18.95 0.78
CA GLY A 290 -0.03 -20.35 0.35
C GLY A 290 -1.06 -21.14 1.15
N LEU A 291 -1.03 -22.46 1.04
CA LEU A 291 -1.89 -23.35 1.82
C LEU A 291 -1.05 -24.14 2.82
N ALA A 292 -1.45 -24.12 4.10
CA ALA A 292 -0.99 -25.08 5.09
C ALA A 292 -2.15 -25.97 5.52
N LYS A 293 -2.00 -27.28 5.26
CA LYS A 293 -3.04 -28.29 5.58
C LYS A 293 -4.42 -27.90 5.02
N GLY A 294 -4.45 -27.29 3.84
CA GLY A 294 -5.67 -26.84 3.16
C GLY A 294 -6.25 -25.50 3.64
N ALA A 295 -5.66 -24.85 4.65
CA ALA A 295 -6.04 -23.51 5.09
C ALA A 295 -5.13 -22.44 4.47
N LEU A 296 -5.69 -21.27 4.15
CA LEU A 296 -4.90 -20.13 3.67
C LEU A 296 -3.91 -19.70 4.76
N MET A 297 -2.63 -19.66 4.42
CA MET A 297 -1.57 -19.09 5.22
C MET A 297 -1.11 -17.79 4.57
N VAL A 298 -1.09 -16.71 5.34
CA VAL A 298 -0.53 -15.42 4.93
C VAL A 298 0.45 -14.98 6.00
N ARG A 299 1.76 -14.98 5.71
CA ARG A 299 2.78 -14.59 6.69
C ARG A 299 3.88 -13.72 6.09
N PHE A 300 4.40 -12.82 6.89
CA PHE A 300 5.63 -12.08 6.62
C PHE A 300 6.73 -12.62 7.54
N THR A 301 7.93 -12.84 7.01
CA THR A 301 9.07 -13.40 7.75
C THR A 301 10.30 -12.52 7.61
N SER A 302 11.02 -12.29 8.71
CA SER A 302 12.25 -11.49 8.72
C SER A 302 13.17 -11.92 9.86
N THR A 303 14.48 -11.89 9.63
CA THR A 303 15.51 -12.05 10.67
C THR A 303 15.78 -10.74 11.43
N ASN A 304 15.37 -9.60 10.87
CA ASN A 304 15.46 -8.29 11.50
C ASN A 304 14.19 -8.02 12.33
N SER A 305 14.35 -7.78 13.64
CA SER A 305 13.27 -7.47 14.57
C SER A 305 12.53 -6.18 14.23
N GLY A 306 13.25 -5.13 13.82
CA GLY A 306 12.65 -3.84 13.45
C GLY A 306 11.71 -3.94 12.24
N ASN A 307 11.93 -4.89 11.33
CA ASN A 307 11.00 -5.16 10.24
C ASN A 307 9.71 -5.84 10.73
N ILE A 308 9.82 -6.76 11.70
CA ILE A 308 8.67 -7.44 12.30
C ILE A 308 7.81 -6.44 13.09
N GLU A 309 8.44 -5.59 13.89
CA GLU A 309 7.78 -4.52 14.64
C GLU A 309 7.07 -3.54 13.71
N ARG A 310 7.74 -3.09 12.64
CA ARG A 310 7.15 -2.19 11.65
C ARG A 310 5.92 -2.77 10.98
N GLU A 311 5.97 -4.05 10.60
CA GLU A 311 4.81 -4.67 9.94
C GLU A 311 3.65 -4.89 10.92
N ALA A 312 3.93 -5.31 12.16
CA ALA A 312 2.92 -5.41 13.21
C ALA A 312 2.27 -4.04 13.48
N GLN A 313 3.06 -2.97 13.50
CA GLN A 313 2.57 -1.60 13.70
C GLN A 313 1.69 -1.14 12.52
N ARG A 314 2.08 -1.42 11.27
CA ARG A 314 1.26 -1.10 10.10
C ARG A 314 -0.11 -1.77 10.15
N LEU A 315 -0.17 -3.04 10.56
CA LEU A 315 -1.44 -3.75 10.71
C LEU A 315 -2.31 -3.12 11.81
N LYS A 316 -1.69 -2.63 12.90
CA LYS A 316 -2.39 -1.88 13.97
C LYS A 316 -2.96 -0.56 13.46
N GLU A 317 -2.21 0.18 12.64
CA GLU A 317 -2.66 1.43 12.01
C GLU A 317 -3.83 1.23 11.04
N MET A 318 -3.90 0.06 10.39
CA MET A 318 -5.07 -0.35 9.61
C MET A 318 -6.24 -0.80 10.49
N GLY A 319 -6.08 -0.84 11.81
CA GLY A 319 -7.09 -1.25 12.79
C GLY A 319 -7.16 -2.76 13.03
N LEU A 320 -6.15 -3.53 12.61
CA LEU A 320 -6.04 -4.92 13.01
C LEU A 320 -5.47 -5.05 14.43
N LYS A 321 -5.91 -6.06 15.17
CA LYS A 321 -5.47 -6.29 16.55
C LYS A 321 -4.56 -7.51 16.63
N GLU A 322 -3.40 -7.35 17.24
CA GLU A 322 -2.48 -8.44 17.54
C GLU A 322 -3.15 -9.46 18.49
N GLY A 323 -2.88 -10.76 18.30
CA GLY A 323 -3.54 -11.87 18.99
C GLY A 323 -4.94 -12.21 18.46
N LYS A 324 -5.62 -11.27 17.78
CA LYS A 324 -6.98 -11.47 17.24
C LYS A 324 -6.99 -11.64 15.73
N HIS A 325 -6.35 -10.73 15.02
CA HIS A 325 -6.33 -10.64 13.56
C HIS A 325 -4.99 -11.11 12.98
N PHE A 326 -3.91 -10.90 13.72
CA PHE A 326 -2.59 -11.39 13.36
C PHE A 326 -1.82 -11.78 14.62
N SER A 327 -0.79 -12.60 14.49
CA SER A 327 0.14 -12.94 15.56
C SER A 327 1.57 -12.58 15.18
N VAL A 328 2.37 -12.24 16.18
CA VAL A 328 3.76 -11.84 16.00
C VAL A 328 4.66 -12.81 16.76
N LYS A 329 5.78 -13.18 16.14
CA LYS A 329 6.87 -13.89 16.78
C LYS A 329 8.17 -13.16 16.47
N MET A 330 8.89 -12.75 17.52
CA MET A 330 10.18 -12.09 17.35
C MET A 330 11.27 -13.07 16.89
N PRO A 331 12.28 -12.59 16.13
CA PRO A 331 13.44 -13.40 15.79
C PRO A 331 14.27 -13.68 17.04
N GLU A 332 14.65 -14.94 17.27
CA GLU A 332 15.46 -15.38 18.41
C GLU A 332 16.48 -16.44 17.98
N GLY A 333 17.71 -16.36 18.49
CA GLY A 333 18.75 -17.38 18.27
C GLY A 333 19.07 -17.64 16.79
N GLY A 334 19.09 -16.58 15.96
CA GLY A 334 19.33 -16.69 14.52
C GLY A 334 18.16 -17.22 13.69
N LYS A 335 17.02 -17.55 14.31
CA LYS A 335 15.78 -17.93 13.61
C LYS A 335 14.99 -16.69 13.22
N ALA A 336 14.42 -16.70 12.02
CA ALA A 336 13.54 -15.63 11.57
C ALA A 336 12.29 -15.53 12.44
N GLY A 337 11.90 -14.30 12.75
CA GLY A 337 10.59 -13.97 13.30
C GLY A 337 9.54 -13.91 12.19
N TYR A 338 8.27 -13.77 12.58
CA TYR A 338 7.18 -13.63 11.63
C TYR A 338 6.00 -12.80 12.15
N VAL A 339 5.24 -12.26 11.20
CA VAL A 339 3.89 -11.74 11.39
C VAL A 339 2.94 -12.64 10.60
N LEU A 340 2.05 -13.36 11.28
CA LEU A 340 1.09 -14.28 10.68
C LEU A 340 -0.30 -13.64 10.68
N ILE A 341 -0.89 -13.47 9.51
CA ILE A 341 -2.27 -12.99 9.36
C ILE A 341 -3.21 -14.18 9.48
N LEU A 342 -4.16 -14.06 10.40
CA LEU A 342 -5.16 -15.10 10.65
C LEU A 342 -6.30 -14.99 9.63
N LYS A 343 -7.06 -16.07 9.42
CA LYS A 343 -8.26 -16.06 8.55
C LYS A 343 -9.17 -14.89 8.92
N GLU A 344 -9.43 -14.72 10.22
CA GLU A 344 -10.27 -13.64 10.74
C GLU A 344 -9.67 -12.26 10.46
N GLY A 345 -8.35 -12.11 10.47
CA GLY A 345 -7.69 -10.85 10.17
C GLY A 345 -7.84 -10.41 8.72
N LEU A 346 -7.70 -11.35 7.77
CA LEU A 346 -7.92 -11.05 6.35
C LEU A 346 -9.40 -10.75 6.06
N ALA A 347 -10.32 -11.51 6.66
CA ALA A 347 -11.76 -11.23 6.56
C ALA A 347 -12.12 -9.87 7.15
N TYR A 348 -11.53 -9.50 8.29
CA TYR A 348 -11.76 -8.19 8.91
C TYR A 348 -11.18 -7.05 8.08
N ALA A 349 -9.98 -7.22 7.51
CA ALA A 349 -9.42 -6.25 6.55
C ALA A 349 -10.33 -6.07 5.32
N ALA A 350 -10.92 -7.16 4.80
CA ALA A 350 -11.88 -7.10 3.71
C ALA A 350 -13.22 -6.43 4.09
N ARG A 351 -13.64 -6.53 5.35
CA ARG A 351 -14.78 -5.75 5.87
C ARG A 351 -14.44 -4.25 5.92
N LEU A 352 -13.27 -3.92 6.47
CA LEU A 352 -12.78 -2.54 6.59
C LEU A 352 -12.58 -1.85 5.24
N SER A 353 -12.19 -2.59 4.21
CA SER A 353 -11.99 -2.02 2.86
C SER A 353 -13.27 -1.48 2.23
N VAL A 354 -14.44 -1.97 2.65
CA VAL A 354 -15.74 -1.49 2.16
C VAL A 354 -16.41 -0.55 3.17
N ARG A 355 -16.32 -0.90 4.46
CA ARG A 355 -17.16 -0.32 5.52
C ARG A 355 -16.39 0.35 6.65
N GLY A 356 -15.07 0.50 6.52
CA GLY A 356 -14.27 1.29 7.44
C GLY A 356 -14.82 2.71 7.56
N LYS A 357 -15.08 3.16 8.79
CA LYS A 357 -15.59 4.52 9.07
C LYS A 357 -14.52 5.58 8.77
N ASP A 358 -13.25 5.23 8.97
CA ASP A 358 -12.10 6.06 8.64
C ASP A 358 -11.66 5.84 7.19
N GLU A 359 -11.51 6.92 6.44
CA GLU A 359 -11.21 6.85 5.01
C GLU A 359 -9.79 6.33 4.75
N GLN A 360 -8.81 6.74 5.57
CA GLN A 360 -7.43 6.31 5.43
C GLN A 360 -7.30 4.82 5.76
N GLN A 361 -7.93 4.36 6.83
CA GLN A 361 -8.02 2.96 7.22
C GLN A 361 -8.66 2.11 6.11
N ARG A 362 -9.77 2.57 5.55
CA ARG A 362 -10.46 1.88 4.44
C ARG A 362 -9.58 1.74 3.22
N ARG A 363 -8.87 2.80 2.82
CA ARG A 363 -7.91 2.78 1.70
C ARG A 363 -6.75 1.82 1.97
N LEU A 364 -6.18 1.83 3.17
CA LEU A 364 -5.09 0.92 3.56
C LEU A 364 -5.56 -0.55 3.55
N ALA A 365 -6.74 -0.82 4.08
CA ALA A 365 -7.34 -2.15 4.10
C ALA A 365 -7.65 -2.66 2.70
N ALA A 366 -8.21 -1.82 1.83
CA ALA A 366 -8.43 -2.14 0.42
C ALA A 366 -7.11 -2.48 -0.28
N ALA A 367 -6.09 -1.64 -0.08
CA ALA A 367 -4.79 -1.84 -0.69
C ALA A 367 -4.12 -3.15 -0.25
N PHE A 368 -4.22 -3.50 1.04
CA PHE A 368 -3.71 -4.73 1.61
C PHE A 368 -4.45 -5.97 1.12
N VAL A 369 -5.79 -5.95 1.08
CA VAL A 369 -6.60 -7.07 0.60
C VAL A 369 -6.30 -7.37 -0.86
N GLU A 370 -6.29 -6.33 -1.70
CA GLU A 370 -5.92 -6.47 -3.11
C GLU A 370 -4.52 -7.06 -3.27
N TYR A 371 -3.58 -6.60 -2.44
CA TYR A 371 -2.21 -7.12 -2.44
C TYR A 371 -2.15 -8.62 -2.08
N ILE A 372 -2.87 -9.06 -1.05
CA ILE A 372 -2.91 -10.49 -0.68
C ILE A 372 -3.56 -11.33 -1.78
N ILE A 373 -4.63 -10.85 -2.43
CA ILE A 373 -5.26 -11.54 -3.56
C ILE A 373 -4.27 -11.69 -4.73
N GLN A 374 -3.54 -10.64 -5.07
CA GLN A 374 -2.48 -10.69 -6.09
C GLN A 374 -1.37 -11.69 -5.73
N ARG A 375 -1.01 -11.81 -4.44
CA ARG A 375 -0.04 -12.81 -3.97
C ARG A 375 -0.59 -14.23 -4.09
N ALA A 376 -1.86 -14.43 -3.74
CA ALA A 376 -2.55 -15.71 -3.84
C ALA A 376 -2.67 -16.19 -5.30
N GLU A 377 -2.99 -15.28 -6.22
CA GLU A 377 -3.02 -15.56 -7.67
C GLU A 377 -1.68 -16.06 -8.19
N LYS A 378 -0.58 -15.41 -7.76
CA LYS A 378 0.79 -15.81 -8.14
C LYS A 378 1.19 -17.18 -7.59
N GLU A 379 0.65 -17.59 -6.44
CA GLU A 379 0.97 -18.88 -5.83
C GLU A 379 0.19 -20.02 -6.50
N GLY A 380 -1.05 -19.77 -6.93
CA GLY A 380 -1.82 -20.73 -7.72
C GLY A 380 -3.33 -20.60 -7.54
N LYS A 381 -4.06 -21.24 -8.45
CA LYS A 381 -5.53 -21.14 -8.54
C LYS A 381 -6.26 -21.54 -7.26
N ASP A 382 -5.80 -22.57 -6.56
CA ASP A 382 -6.44 -23.02 -5.32
C ASP A 382 -6.18 -22.06 -4.15
N VAL A 383 -4.98 -21.46 -4.08
CA VAL A 383 -4.64 -20.44 -3.09
C VAL A 383 -5.48 -19.19 -3.34
N TYR A 384 -5.57 -18.76 -4.60
CA TYR A 384 -6.43 -17.65 -5.03
C TYR A 384 -7.88 -17.88 -4.63
N ARG A 385 -8.47 -19.04 -4.97
CA ARG A 385 -9.85 -19.36 -4.62
C ARG A 385 -10.07 -19.27 -3.10
N LYS A 386 -9.13 -19.78 -2.30
CA LYS A 386 -9.24 -19.72 -0.84
C LYS A 386 -9.14 -18.30 -0.28
N ALA A 387 -8.25 -17.47 -0.83
CA ALA A 387 -8.14 -16.07 -0.45
C ALA A 387 -9.38 -15.28 -0.85
N GLU A 388 -9.88 -15.50 -2.07
CA GLU A 388 -11.08 -14.86 -2.60
C GLU A 388 -12.32 -15.22 -1.76
N GLU A 389 -12.47 -16.49 -1.35
CA GLU A 389 -13.55 -16.92 -0.44
C GLU A 389 -13.52 -16.13 0.87
N ILE A 390 -12.34 -15.99 1.50
CA ILE A 390 -12.19 -15.26 2.77
C ILE A 390 -12.49 -13.77 2.59
N VAL A 391 -12.05 -13.18 1.48
CA VAL A 391 -12.29 -11.77 1.18
C VAL A 391 -13.77 -11.50 0.92
N LYS A 392 -14.44 -12.33 0.11
CA LYS A 392 -15.89 -12.25 -0.13
C LYS A 392 -16.68 -12.44 1.17
N GLU A 393 -16.29 -13.41 2.00
CA GLU A 393 -16.87 -13.61 3.33
C GLU A 393 -16.76 -12.32 4.16
N GLY A 394 -15.56 -11.74 4.26
CA GLY A 394 -15.30 -10.51 5.00
C GLY A 394 -16.11 -9.30 4.51
N MET A 395 -16.14 -9.07 3.19
CA MET A 395 -16.93 -7.99 2.58
C MET A 395 -18.43 -8.12 2.82
N SER A 396 -18.92 -9.37 2.93
CA SER A 396 -20.35 -9.63 3.18
C SER A 396 -20.78 -9.34 4.62
N ARG A 397 -19.85 -9.16 5.57
CA ARG A 397 -20.18 -8.99 6.99
C ARG A 397 -20.89 -7.66 7.24
N GLY A 398 -22.09 -7.75 7.79
CA GLY A 398 -23.04 -6.66 7.96
C GLY A 398 -23.60 -6.12 6.64
N SER A 399 -23.28 -6.71 5.47
CA SER A 399 -23.69 -6.19 4.15
C SER A 399 -25.19 -5.89 4.01
N GLN A 400 -26.02 -6.59 4.79
CA GLN A 400 -27.48 -6.58 4.72
C GLN A 400 -28.12 -6.06 6.02
N LYS A 401 -29.41 -5.76 5.96
CA LYS A 401 -30.28 -5.51 7.11
C LYS A 401 -31.27 -6.67 7.27
N LEU A 402 -31.68 -6.95 8.50
CA LEU A 402 -32.75 -7.92 8.79
C LEU A 402 -34.12 -7.32 8.49
N GLU A 403 -34.30 -6.03 8.80
CA GLU A 403 -35.50 -5.29 8.42
C GLU A 403 -35.66 -5.34 6.89
N ASP A 404 -36.84 -5.76 6.44
CA ASP A 404 -37.22 -5.99 5.03
C ASP A 404 -36.69 -7.27 4.37
N PHE A 405 -36.09 -8.19 5.13
CA PHE A 405 -35.72 -9.50 4.58
C PHE A 405 -36.96 -10.37 4.32
N GLU A 406 -37.16 -10.78 3.08
CA GLU A 406 -38.16 -11.76 2.67
C GLU A 406 -37.56 -12.79 1.72
N LYS A 407 -37.79 -14.08 1.98
CA LYS A 407 -37.27 -15.17 1.13
C LYS A 407 -38.14 -16.41 1.19
N LYS A 408 -38.25 -17.10 0.05
CA LYS A 408 -38.83 -18.46 -0.04
C LYS A 408 -37.75 -19.52 0.11
N VAL A 409 -38.01 -20.55 0.90
CA VAL A 409 -37.12 -21.70 1.12
C VAL A 409 -37.90 -23.00 1.18
N GLU A 410 -37.26 -24.11 0.85
CA GLU A 410 -37.89 -25.43 0.86
C GLU A 410 -37.32 -26.28 2.00
N VAL A 411 -38.17 -26.60 2.97
CA VAL A 411 -37.85 -27.41 4.14
C VAL A 411 -38.72 -28.65 4.11
N ASP A 412 -38.08 -29.82 4.12
CA ASP A 412 -38.73 -31.14 4.10
C ASP A 412 -39.79 -31.33 2.99
N GLY A 413 -39.53 -30.79 1.79
CA GLY A 413 -40.43 -30.85 0.63
C GLY A 413 -41.50 -29.77 0.59
N GLU A 414 -41.58 -28.92 1.61
CA GLU A 414 -42.57 -27.87 1.76
C GLU A 414 -41.95 -26.49 1.60
N THR A 415 -42.63 -25.60 0.89
CA THR A 415 -42.14 -24.23 0.65
C THR A 415 -42.65 -23.28 1.75
N TYR A 416 -41.73 -22.57 2.39
CA TYR A 416 -42.04 -21.55 3.38
C TYR A 416 -41.63 -20.16 2.88
N VAL A 417 -42.46 -19.16 3.16
CA VAL A 417 -42.11 -17.74 3.03
C VAL A 417 -41.70 -17.23 4.40
N VAL A 418 -40.48 -16.71 4.50
CA VAL A 418 -39.94 -16.12 5.73
C VAL A 418 -39.85 -14.61 5.52
N LYS A 419 -40.54 -13.85 6.37
CA LYS A 419 -40.43 -12.40 6.45
C LYS A 419 -39.90 -11.99 7.81
N VAL A 420 -38.74 -11.35 7.86
CA VAL A 420 -38.11 -10.93 9.11
C VAL A 420 -38.53 -9.52 9.46
N ILE A 421 -38.90 -9.34 10.73
CA ILE A 421 -39.36 -8.07 11.29
C ILE A 421 -38.21 -7.39 12.04
N GLY A 422 -37.36 -8.18 12.69
CA GLY A 422 -36.19 -7.67 13.38
C GLY A 422 -35.38 -8.79 14.02
N GLY A 423 -34.24 -8.42 14.59
CA GLY A 423 -33.44 -9.36 15.35
C GLY A 423 -32.30 -8.66 16.08
N GLU A 424 -31.79 -9.35 17.10
CA GLU A 424 -30.70 -8.87 17.93
C GLU A 424 -29.77 -10.03 18.30
N ALA A 425 -28.52 -9.69 18.61
CA ALA A 425 -27.53 -10.60 19.13
C ALA A 425 -26.95 -10.04 20.44
N VAL A 426 -27.05 -10.82 21.51
CA VAL A 426 -26.67 -10.41 22.87
C VAL A 426 -25.72 -11.43 23.49
N GLU A 427 -24.67 -10.96 24.14
CA GLU A 427 -23.77 -11.79 24.94
C GLU A 427 -24.37 -12.03 26.33
N GLU A 428 -24.42 -13.29 26.77
CA GLU A 428 -24.88 -13.65 28.11
C GLU A 428 -23.85 -14.53 28.82
N GLU A 429 -23.72 -14.37 30.13
CA GLU A 429 -22.89 -15.25 30.96
C GLU A 429 -23.77 -16.22 31.74
N ARG A 430 -23.52 -17.53 31.57
CA ARG A 430 -24.24 -18.57 32.31
C ARG A 430 -23.26 -19.62 32.83
N GLY A 431 -23.15 -19.74 34.15
CA GLY A 431 -22.28 -20.72 34.81
C GLY A 431 -20.79 -20.56 34.45
N GLY A 432 -20.31 -19.31 34.38
CA GLY A 432 -18.92 -18.98 34.01
C GLY A 432 -18.60 -19.19 32.52
N ARG A 433 -19.62 -19.37 31.67
CA ARG A 433 -19.46 -19.51 30.21
C ARG A 433 -20.13 -18.34 29.50
N LYS A 434 -19.38 -17.68 28.62
CA LYS A 434 -19.92 -16.68 27.69
C LYS A 434 -20.67 -17.36 26.55
N LEU A 435 -21.95 -17.04 26.41
CA LEU A 435 -22.85 -17.50 25.37
C LEU A 435 -23.25 -16.30 24.50
N LEU A 436 -23.67 -16.60 23.28
CA LEU A 436 -24.23 -15.62 22.36
C LEU A 436 -25.65 -16.03 22.04
N ARG A 437 -26.61 -15.18 22.40
CA ARG A 437 -28.03 -15.39 22.11
C ARG A 437 -28.40 -14.54 20.89
N ILE A 438 -28.87 -15.19 19.84
CA ILE A 438 -29.43 -14.54 18.66
C ILE A 438 -30.95 -14.70 18.73
N ARG A 439 -31.67 -13.58 18.69
CA ARG A 439 -33.14 -13.54 18.63
C ARG A 439 -33.55 -12.99 17.27
N ILE A 440 -34.46 -13.68 16.60
CA ILE A 440 -34.99 -13.28 15.29
C ILE A 440 -36.51 -13.32 15.37
N THR A 441 -37.15 -12.19 15.13
CA THR A 441 -38.59 -12.08 15.03
C THR A 441 -38.98 -12.17 13.56
N ALA A 442 -39.75 -13.20 13.21
CA ALA A 442 -40.15 -13.45 11.83
C ALA A 442 -41.60 -13.92 11.74
N GLU A 443 -42.27 -13.52 10.67
CA GLU A 443 -43.50 -14.13 10.17
C GLU A 443 -43.11 -15.25 9.20
N VAL A 444 -43.58 -16.47 9.46
CA VAL A 444 -43.32 -17.63 8.61
C VAL A 444 -44.65 -18.25 8.21
N GLY A 445 -44.88 -18.40 6.92
CA GLY A 445 -46.06 -19.08 6.37
C GLY A 445 -45.68 -20.17 5.37
N ARG A 446 -46.51 -21.20 5.25
CA ARG A 446 -46.36 -22.27 4.26
C ARG A 446 -47.06 -21.87 2.96
N VAL A 447 -46.50 -22.26 1.82
CA VAL A 447 -47.09 -22.01 0.50
C VAL A 447 -47.91 -23.23 0.10
N GLU A 448 -49.22 -23.03 -0.09
CA GLU A 448 -50.13 -24.03 -0.66
C GLU A 448 -50.74 -23.46 -1.95
N GLY A 449 -50.33 -24.00 -3.10
CA GLY A 449 -50.71 -23.46 -4.41
C GLY A 449 -50.19 -22.03 -4.62
N GLU A 450 -51.09 -21.07 -4.81
CA GLU A 450 -50.76 -19.63 -4.93
C GLU A 450 -50.89 -18.84 -3.61
N HIS A 451 -51.34 -19.48 -2.52
CA HIS A 451 -51.63 -18.81 -1.26
C HIS A 451 -50.59 -19.12 -0.16
N ILE A 452 -50.37 -18.16 0.73
CA ILE A 452 -49.58 -18.34 1.95
C ILE A 452 -50.55 -18.63 3.09
N VAL A 453 -50.47 -19.84 3.64
CA VAL A 453 -51.27 -20.32 4.78
C VAL A 453 -50.40 -20.39 6.04
N ASP A 454 -51.05 -20.54 7.21
CA ASP A 454 -50.39 -20.74 8.51
C ASP A 454 -49.31 -19.70 8.84
N ARG A 455 -49.61 -18.42 8.60
CA ARG A 455 -48.72 -17.31 8.96
C ARG A 455 -48.58 -17.24 10.48
N VAL A 456 -47.39 -17.59 10.96
CA VAL A 456 -47.05 -17.52 12.38
C VAL A 456 -45.96 -16.48 12.57
N MET A 457 -46.29 -15.42 13.30
CA MET A 457 -45.30 -14.47 13.80
C MET A 457 -44.73 -14.99 15.13
N ARG A 458 -43.41 -15.14 15.20
CA ARG A 458 -42.74 -15.63 16.40
C ARG A 458 -41.32 -15.08 16.52
N GLU A 459 -40.87 -14.92 17.75
CA GLU A 459 -39.46 -14.76 18.07
C GLU A 459 -38.77 -16.12 18.26
N TYR A 460 -37.76 -16.37 17.45
CA TYR A 460 -36.92 -17.55 17.50
C TYR A 460 -35.60 -17.21 18.20
N THR A 461 -35.21 -18.01 19.18
CA THR A 461 -33.97 -17.83 19.92
C THR A 461 -32.99 -18.97 19.63
N ILE A 462 -31.77 -18.62 19.21
CA ILE A 462 -30.66 -19.54 19.02
C ILE A 462 -29.55 -19.16 20.00
N THR A 463 -29.10 -20.11 20.83
CA THR A 463 -28.02 -19.86 21.79
C THR A 463 -26.75 -20.57 21.34
N PHE A 464 -25.72 -19.79 21.00
CA PHE A 464 -24.38 -20.24 20.67
C PHE A 464 -23.51 -20.34 21.91
N GLY A 465 -22.79 -21.44 22.01
CA GLY A 465 -21.76 -21.68 23.00
C GLY A 465 -20.50 -22.26 22.35
N ARG A 466 -19.41 -22.27 23.11
CA ARG A 466 -18.20 -23.00 22.75
C ARG A 466 -18.22 -24.38 23.39
N TYR A 467 -18.07 -25.42 22.57
CA TYR A 467 -18.16 -26.81 23.01
C TYR A 467 -16.97 -27.65 22.54
N ARG A 468 -16.67 -28.72 23.30
CA ARG A 468 -15.63 -29.74 23.06
C ARG A 468 -14.18 -29.23 23.18
N ARG A 469 -13.20 -30.15 23.10
CA ARG A 469 -11.76 -29.84 23.11
C ARG A 469 -11.34 -28.88 21.98
N GLU A 470 -12.08 -28.85 20.88
CA GLU A 470 -11.80 -28.05 19.69
C GLU A 470 -12.38 -26.62 19.73
N ASN A 471 -13.02 -26.21 20.84
CA ASN A 471 -13.60 -24.87 20.99
C ASN A 471 -14.58 -24.49 19.86
N ALA A 472 -15.37 -25.46 19.38
CA ALA A 472 -16.28 -25.29 18.27
C ALA A 472 -17.47 -24.40 18.68
N ALA A 473 -17.83 -23.44 17.81
CA ALA A 473 -19.03 -22.64 17.97
C ALA A 473 -20.26 -23.47 17.55
N VAL A 474 -21.13 -23.79 18.51
CA VAL A 474 -22.35 -24.58 18.27
C VAL A 474 -23.54 -23.82 18.84
N GLY A 475 -24.52 -23.55 17.98
CA GLY A 475 -25.82 -22.99 18.31
C GLY A 475 -26.83 -24.09 18.57
N ARG A 476 -27.63 -23.93 19.62
CA ARG A 476 -28.77 -24.80 19.93
C ARG A 476 -30.03 -23.97 20.07
N ALA A 477 -31.11 -24.49 19.51
CA ALA A 477 -32.46 -24.00 19.69
C ALA A 477 -33.40 -25.20 19.85
N TYR A 478 -34.55 -24.98 20.49
CA TYR A 478 -35.53 -26.02 20.78
C TYR A 478 -36.90 -25.59 20.28
N ALA A 479 -37.60 -26.52 19.64
CA ALA A 479 -38.97 -26.27 19.20
C ALA A 479 -39.93 -26.19 20.39
N ASN A 480 -40.91 -25.32 20.31
CA ASN A 480 -41.88 -25.08 21.37
C ASN A 480 -43.16 -25.89 21.12
N ALA A 481 -43.52 -26.75 22.09
CA ALA A 481 -44.74 -27.54 22.05
C ALA A 481 -46.02 -26.70 22.00
N ASN A 482 -45.99 -25.47 22.53
CA ASN A 482 -47.14 -24.56 22.55
C ASN A 482 -47.22 -23.67 21.30
N ALA A 483 -46.29 -23.79 20.36
CA ALA A 483 -46.37 -23.06 19.10
C ALA A 483 -47.51 -23.62 18.23
N PRO A 484 -48.15 -22.80 17.36
CA PRO A 484 -49.21 -23.27 16.47
C PRO A 484 -48.78 -24.47 15.63
N GLY A 485 -49.50 -25.59 15.67
CA GLY A 485 -49.12 -26.82 14.97
C GLY A 485 -48.08 -27.69 15.68
N GLY A 486 -47.72 -27.37 16.94
CA GLY A 486 -46.88 -28.22 17.79
C GLY A 486 -45.38 -28.13 17.52
N ARG A 487 -44.61 -29.06 18.10
CA ARG A 487 -43.13 -29.05 18.04
C ARG A 487 -42.61 -29.22 16.62
N GLU A 488 -43.20 -30.11 15.83
CA GLU A 488 -42.78 -30.42 14.46
C GLU A 488 -42.87 -29.18 13.56
N ALA A 489 -44.05 -28.58 13.46
CA ALA A 489 -44.26 -27.39 12.63
C ALA A 489 -43.39 -26.20 13.08
N ASP A 490 -43.13 -26.08 14.38
CA ASP A 490 -42.25 -25.05 14.91
C ASP A 490 -40.77 -25.28 14.58
N ALA A 491 -40.33 -26.54 14.60
CA ALA A 491 -38.98 -26.91 14.18
C ALA A 491 -38.75 -26.63 12.69
N GLU A 492 -39.74 -26.95 11.83
CA GLU A 492 -39.70 -26.65 10.40
C GLU A 492 -39.63 -25.15 10.12
N ARG A 493 -40.49 -24.35 10.78
CA ARG A 493 -40.45 -22.89 10.63
C ARG A 493 -39.12 -22.29 11.09
N LEU A 494 -38.56 -22.77 12.20
CA LEU A 494 -37.23 -22.34 12.63
C LEU A 494 -36.14 -22.76 11.64
N ALA A 495 -36.20 -23.98 11.10
CA ALA A 495 -35.28 -24.43 10.08
C ALA A 495 -35.37 -23.55 8.82
N ALA A 496 -36.58 -23.17 8.40
CA ALA A 496 -36.82 -22.25 7.29
C ALA A 496 -36.20 -20.87 7.56
N VAL A 497 -36.38 -20.30 8.75
CA VAL A 497 -35.75 -19.02 9.13
C VAL A 497 -34.22 -19.09 9.04
N ILE A 498 -33.62 -20.16 9.58
CA ILE A 498 -32.17 -20.34 9.56
C ILE A 498 -31.65 -20.51 8.13
N GLU A 499 -32.30 -21.36 7.32
CA GLU A 499 -31.91 -21.58 5.92
C GLU A 499 -32.10 -20.32 5.08
N ALA A 500 -33.19 -19.58 5.27
CA ALA A 500 -33.45 -18.35 4.55
C ALA A 500 -32.31 -17.35 4.80
N LEU A 501 -31.99 -17.12 6.08
CA LEU A 501 -31.01 -16.13 6.50
C LEU A 501 -29.56 -16.53 6.18
N THR A 502 -29.22 -17.81 6.28
CA THR A 502 -27.82 -18.28 6.19
C THR A 502 -27.50 -18.97 4.86
N GLY A 503 -28.51 -19.44 4.13
CA GLY A 503 -28.38 -20.27 2.94
C GLY A 503 -27.99 -21.73 3.24
N VAL A 504 -28.00 -22.14 4.51
CA VAL A 504 -27.59 -23.49 4.94
C VAL A 504 -28.67 -24.10 5.84
N LYS A 505 -29.04 -25.35 5.54
CA LYS A 505 -30.01 -26.12 6.35
C LYS A 505 -29.39 -26.49 7.71
N PRO A 506 -30.06 -26.18 8.83
CA PRO A 506 -29.61 -26.64 10.14
C PRO A 506 -29.88 -28.14 10.31
N LYS A 507 -29.21 -28.75 11.30
CA LYS A 507 -29.50 -30.14 11.66
C LYS A 507 -30.63 -30.18 12.67
N VAL A 508 -31.63 -31.02 12.42
CA VAL A 508 -32.79 -31.19 13.30
C VAL A 508 -32.77 -32.60 13.87
N TYR A 509 -32.87 -32.71 15.21
CA TYR A 509 -32.83 -33.99 15.92
C TYR A 509 -34.05 -34.12 16.83
N ARG A 510 -34.80 -35.22 16.69
CA ARG A 510 -35.80 -35.62 17.68
C ARG A 510 -35.11 -36.41 18.80
N ARG A 511 -35.29 -35.95 20.03
CA ARG A 511 -34.74 -36.59 21.22
C ARG A 511 -35.72 -37.60 21.81
N SER A 512 -35.20 -38.48 22.66
CA SER A 512 -35.99 -39.52 23.34
C SER A 512 -37.01 -38.96 24.33
N ASP A 513 -36.81 -37.74 24.82
CA ASP A 513 -37.73 -37.00 25.71
C ASP A 513 -38.84 -36.26 24.94
N GLY A 514 -38.88 -36.40 23.61
CA GLY A 514 -39.87 -35.75 22.74
C GLY A 514 -39.52 -34.31 22.35
N ASP A 515 -38.41 -33.75 22.82
CA ASP A 515 -37.94 -32.45 22.38
C ASP A 515 -37.30 -32.53 20.98
N ILE A 516 -37.47 -31.45 20.20
CA ILE A 516 -36.83 -31.30 18.89
C ILE A 516 -35.72 -30.25 19.02
N GLU A 517 -34.48 -30.68 18.84
CA GLU A 517 -33.27 -29.86 18.95
C GLU A 517 -32.79 -29.46 17.54
N ILE A 518 -32.68 -28.14 17.31
CA ILE A 518 -32.12 -27.56 16.10
C ILE A 518 -30.68 -27.14 16.40
N VAL A 519 -29.72 -27.66 15.62
CA VAL A 519 -28.29 -27.47 15.82
C VAL A 519 -27.68 -26.68 14.66
N CYS A 520 -27.10 -25.54 15.01
CA CYS A 520 -26.39 -24.64 14.11
C CYS A 520 -24.87 -24.75 14.33
N GLY A 521 -24.12 -24.91 13.24
CA GLY A 521 -22.65 -24.88 13.24
C GLY A 521 -22.04 -23.51 12.94
N ARG A 522 -20.71 -23.48 12.79
CA ARG A 522 -19.93 -22.29 12.43
C ARG A 522 -20.43 -21.60 11.15
N THR A 523 -20.76 -22.36 10.11
CA THR A 523 -21.24 -21.81 8.83
C THR A 523 -22.55 -21.04 8.97
N HIS A 524 -23.46 -21.49 9.85
CA HIS A 524 -24.70 -20.77 10.13
C HIS A 524 -24.39 -19.44 10.84
N LEU A 525 -23.47 -19.47 11.81
CA LEU A 525 -23.03 -18.27 12.51
C LEU A 525 -22.40 -17.25 11.55
N GLU A 526 -21.54 -17.70 10.62
CA GLU A 526 -20.98 -16.87 9.54
C GLU A 526 -22.06 -16.32 8.59
N GLY A 527 -23.12 -17.09 8.34
CA GLY A 527 -24.30 -16.63 7.60
C GLY A 527 -25.03 -15.48 8.30
N PHE A 528 -25.25 -15.60 9.62
CA PHE A 528 -25.86 -14.52 10.42
C PHE A 528 -25.02 -13.25 10.47
N MET A 529 -23.68 -13.36 10.34
CA MET A 529 -22.80 -12.18 10.29
C MET A 529 -23.03 -11.29 9.06
N ARG A 530 -23.84 -11.70 8.07
CA ARG A 530 -24.18 -10.84 6.92
C ARG A 530 -25.08 -9.68 7.29
N TYR A 531 -25.78 -9.76 8.42
CA TYR A 531 -26.76 -8.77 8.84
C TYR A 531 -26.15 -7.78 9.85
N THR A 532 -26.39 -6.49 9.63
CA THR A 532 -25.77 -5.40 10.41
C THR A 532 -26.11 -5.50 11.89
N GLU A 533 -27.34 -5.90 12.21
CA GLU A 533 -27.92 -6.03 13.54
C GLU A 533 -27.24 -7.14 14.37
N LEU A 534 -26.61 -8.12 13.70
CA LEU A 534 -26.02 -9.29 14.35
C LEU A 534 -24.48 -9.29 14.27
N ALA A 535 -23.92 -8.75 13.19
CA ALA A 535 -22.51 -8.94 12.81
C ALA A 535 -21.53 -8.54 13.92
N ASP A 536 -21.71 -7.36 14.52
CA ASP A 536 -20.77 -6.82 15.51
C ASP A 536 -20.80 -7.61 16.82
N ALA A 537 -21.98 -8.01 17.30
CA ALA A 537 -22.13 -8.82 18.50
C ALA A 537 -21.59 -10.25 18.30
N ILE A 538 -21.84 -10.84 17.12
CA ILE A 538 -21.26 -12.15 16.77
C ILE A 538 -19.73 -12.05 16.72
N GLU A 539 -19.17 -11.03 16.07
CA GLU A 539 -17.73 -10.83 15.94
C GLU A 539 -17.07 -10.65 17.31
N LYS A 540 -17.64 -9.79 18.16
CA LYS A 540 -17.18 -9.58 19.53
C LYS A 540 -17.19 -10.87 20.34
N TRP A 541 -18.28 -11.64 20.30
CA TRP A 541 -18.37 -12.90 21.04
C TRP A 541 -17.33 -13.91 20.57
N LEU A 542 -17.09 -13.97 19.26
CA LEU A 542 -16.07 -14.84 18.67
C LEU A 542 -14.66 -14.45 19.09
N GLU A 543 -14.37 -13.16 19.19
CA GLU A 543 -13.09 -12.63 19.70
C GLU A 543 -12.88 -13.00 21.17
N GLU A 544 -13.88 -12.79 22.03
CA GLU A 544 -13.76 -12.99 23.48
C GLU A 544 -13.73 -14.46 23.89
N THR A 545 -14.26 -15.34 23.05
CA THR A 545 -14.31 -16.79 23.30
C THR A 545 -13.23 -17.58 22.58
N ARG A 546 -12.32 -16.90 21.85
CA ARG A 546 -11.15 -17.51 21.25
C ARG A 546 -10.18 -17.91 22.37
N ARG A 547 -9.94 -19.21 22.52
CA ARG A 547 -8.98 -19.79 23.48
C ARG A 547 -7.71 -20.20 22.77
#